data_AF-A0A3C2CLX4-F1
#
_entry.id   AF-A0A3C2CLX4-F1
#
_cell.length_a   1.000
_cell.length_b   1.000
_cell.length_c   1.000
_cell.angle_alpha   90.00
_cell.angle_beta   90.00
_cell.angle_gamma   90.00
#
_symmetry.space_group_name_H-M   'P 1'
#
loop_
_entity.id
_entity.type
_entity.pdbx_description
1 polymer ?
#
loop_
_entity_poly.entity_id
_entity_poly.type
_entity_poly.pdbx_seq_one_letter_code
_entity_poly.pdbx_strand_id
1 'polypeptide(L)'
;MKDPAWIETVPETDWDKDTYLSVLLEKVKDKENGRVDNIMAVHSINPKSLEAHNTLYSSAMSGTASLRKVERELIAFVVSLENNCHY
;
A
#
# COMPACT_ATOMS: atom_id res chain seq x y z
N MET A 1 -1.34 15.61 9.38
CA MET A 1 -1.70 14.19 9.13
C MET A 1 -0.99 13.38 10.21
N LYS A 2 -1.66 12.40 10.83
CA LYS A 2 -0.99 11.55 11.84
C LYS A 2 0.09 10.73 11.13
N ASP A 3 1.28 10.62 11.72
CA ASP A 3 2.37 9.88 11.09
C ASP A 3 1.93 8.44 10.80
N PRO A 4 2.19 7.92 9.59
CA PRO A 4 1.70 6.61 9.16
C PRO A 4 2.31 5.45 9.95
N ALA A 5 3.47 5.68 10.58
CA ALA A 5 4.20 4.71 11.38
C ALA A 5 5.07 5.42 12.44
N TRP A 6 5.71 4.64 13.31
CA TRP A 6 6.67 5.12 14.31
C TRP A 6 8.08 5.37 13.74
N ILE A 7 8.31 4.97 12.49
CA ILE A 7 9.56 5.23 11.74
C ILE A 7 9.45 6.53 10.96
N GLU A 8 10.60 7.06 10.55
CA GLU A 8 10.64 8.15 9.57
C GLU A 8 10.02 7.72 8.24
N THR A 9 9.23 8.62 7.65
CA THR A 9 8.63 8.46 6.32
C THR A 9 8.73 9.77 5.56
N VAL A 10 8.80 9.70 4.23
CA VAL A 10 8.71 10.89 3.38
C VAL A 10 7.24 11.33 3.31
N PRO A 11 6.89 12.58 3.67
CA PRO A 11 5.53 13.08 3.55
C PRO A 11 5.00 12.94 2.13
N GLU A 12 3.76 12.47 1.95
CA GLU A 12 3.14 12.30 0.61
C GLU A 12 3.22 13.57 -0.25
N THR A 13 3.15 14.75 0.38
CA THR A 13 3.27 16.08 -0.26
C THR A 13 4.65 16.37 -0.86
N ASP A 14 5.65 15.53 -0.59
CA ASP A 14 7.01 15.65 -1.12
C ASP A 14 7.35 14.54 -2.11
N TRP A 15 6.44 13.59 -2.38
CA TRP A 15 6.71 12.46 -3.28
C TRP A 15 6.88 12.90 -4.74
N ASP A 16 6.20 13.97 -5.15
CA ASP A 16 6.32 14.58 -6.48
C ASP A 16 7.70 15.18 -6.73
N LYS A 17 8.43 15.54 -5.67
CA LYS A 17 9.79 16.10 -5.73
C LYS A 17 10.88 15.03 -5.82
N ASP A 18 10.56 13.77 -5.49
CA ASP A 18 11.49 12.64 -5.56
C ASP A 18 11.32 11.86 -6.88
N THR A 19 12.42 11.61 -7.57
CA THR A 19 12.42 10.96 -8.90
C THR A 19 11.87 9.53 -8.87
N TYR A 20 12.02 8.79 -7.77
CA TYR A 20 11.54 7.41 -7.68
C TYR A 20 10.12 7.34 -7.13
N LEU A 21 9.80 8.13 -6.10
CA LEU A 21 8.47 8.13 -5.50
C LEU A 21 7.42 8.76 -6.41
N SER A 22 7.76 9.78 -7.20
CA SER A 22 6.84 10.37 -8.17
C SER A 22 6.33 9.36 -9.22
N VAL A 23 7.19 8.46 -9.67
CA VAL A 23 6.81 7.36 -10.59
C VAL A 23 5.88 6.35 -9.92
N LEU A 24 6.05 6.12 -8.62
CA LEU A 24 5.26 5.15 -7.86
C LEU A 24 3.94 5.74 -7.38
N LEU A 25 3.87 7.05 -7.15
CA LEU A 25 2.68 7.77 -6.69
C LEU A 25 1.47 7.44 -7.56
N GLU A 26 1.59 7.55 -8.89
CA GLU A 26 0.50 7.24 -9.82
C GLU A 26 0.03 5.78 -9.77
N LYS A 27 0.88 4.86 -9.29
CA LYS A 27 0.54 3.43 -9.17
C LYS A 27 -0.21 3.11 -7.88
N VAL A 28 0.07 3.83 -6.79
CA VAL A 28 -0.43 3.50 -5.44
C VAL A 28 -1.41 4.52 -4.86
N LYS A 29 -1.58 5.66 -5.52
CA LYS A 29 -2.56 6.67 -5.15
C LYS A 29 -3.97 6.14 -5.41
N ASP A 30 -4.81 6.16 -4.39
CA ASP A 30 -6.21 5.81 -4.50
C ASP A 30 -6.92 6.79 -5.44
N LYS A 31 -7.72 6.27 -6.36
CA LYS A 31 -8.36 7.08 -7.41
C LYS A 31 -9.59 7.84 -6.92
N GLU A 32 -10.19 7.42 -5.82
CA GLU A 32 -11.41 8.04 -5.29
C GLU A 32 -11.09 9.22 -4.39
N ASN A 33 -10.11 9.06 -3.49
CA ASN A 33 -9.75 10.07 -2.51
C ASN A 33 -8.41 10.78 -2.80
N GLY A 34 -7.62 10.26 -3.75
CA GLY A 34 -6.37 10.88 -4.18
C GLY A 34 -5.25 10.81 -3.15
N ARG A 35 -5.26 9.84 -2.23
CA ARG A 35 -4.26 9.67 -1.17
C ARG A 35 -3.50 8.37 -1.33
N VAL A 36 -2.32 8.29 -0.73
CA VAL A 36 -1.57 7.05 -0.59
C VAL A 36 -1.93 6.39 0.73
N ASP A 37 -2.33 5.11 0.69
CA ASP A 37 -2.57 4.35 1.92
C ASP A 37 -1.30 4.27 2.77
N ASN A 38 -1.45 4.37 4.09
CA ASN A 38 -0.28 4.40 4.99
C ASN A 38 0.61 3.16 4.80
N ILE A 39 0.04 1.98 4.52
CA ILE A 39 0.80 0.75 4.25
C ILE A 39 1.75 0.87 3.06
N MET A 40 1.41 1.69 2.06
CA MET A 40 2.32 2.02 0.96
C MET A 40 3.28 3.15 1.37
N ALA A 41 2.79 4.13 2.14
CA ALA A 41 3.58 5.27 2.59
C ALA A 41 4.76 4.88 3.51
N VAL A 42 4.62 3.81 4.32
CA VAL A 42 5.72 3.33 5.18
C VAL A 42 6.95 2.88 4.38
N HIS A 43 6.77 2.52 3.10
CA HIS A 43 7.86 2.12 2.22
C HIS A 43 8.58 3.31 1.55
N SER A 44 8.17 4.56 1.82
CA SER A 44 8.73 5.75 1.18
C SER A 44 10.26 5.90 1.31
N ILE A 45 10.83 5.45 2.43
CA ILE A 45 12.29 5.46 2.66
C ILE A 45 13.06 4.46 1.78
N ASN A 46 12.36 3.49 1.17
CA ASN A 46 12.93 2.52 0.25
C ASN A 46 11.95 2.25 -0.92
N PRO A 47 11.98 3.09 -1.98
CA PRO A 47 11.06 2.99 -3.12
C PRO A 47 11.02 1.60 -3.79
N LYS A 48 12.14 0.85 -3.78
CA LYS A 48 12.16 -0.52 -4.30
C LYS A 48 11.28 -1.47 -3.48
N SER A 49 11.22 -1.28 -2.17
CA SER A 49 10.33 -2.05 -1.30
C SER A 49 8.86 -1.70 -1.56
N LEU A 50 8.56 -0.43 -1.83
CA LEU A 50 7.20 0.01 -2.18
C LEU A 50 6.75 -0.68 -3.47
N GLU A 51 7.57 -0.63 -4.52
CA GLU A 51 7.26 -1.26 -5.80
C GLU A 51 7.05 -2.78 -5.66
N ALA A 52 7.93 -3.44 -4.90
CA ALA A 52 7.80 -4.87 -4.62
C ALA A 52 6.50 -5.20 -3.88
N HIS A 53 6.14 -4.43 -2.85
CA HIS A 53 4.88 -4.61 -2.13
C HIS A 53 3.69 -4.45 -3.08
N ASN A 54 3.61 -3.33 -3.81
CA ASN A 54 2.50 -3.06 -4.72
C ASN A 54 2.35 -4.16 -5.79
N THR A 55 3.47 -4.68 -6.29
CA THR A 55 3.47 -5.78 -7.26
C THR A 55 2.88 -7.06 -6.66
N LEU A 56 3.33 -7.46 -5.47
CA LEU A 56 2.83 -8.65 -4.80
C LEU A 56 1.34 -8.51 -4.43
N TYR A 57 0.98 -7.36 -3.85
CA TYR A 57 -0.40 -7.06 -3.47
C TYR A 57 -1.34 -7.10 -4.67
N SER A 58 -0.99 -6.42 -5.76
CA SER A 58 -1.80 -6.41 -6.98
C SER A 58 -1.95 -7.81 -7.56
N SER A 59 -0.88 -8.61 -7.56
CA SER A 59 -0.91 -10.00 -8.01
C SER A 59 -1.84 -10.86 -7.15
N ALA A 60 -1.74 -10.77 -5.82
CA ALA A 60 -2.61 -11.52 -4.92
C ALA A 60 -4.10 -11.11 -5.07
N MET A 61 -4.39 -9.81 -5.15
CA MET A 61 -5.75 -9.28 -5.16
C MET A 61 -6.48 -9.38 -6.50
N SER A 62 -5.75 -9.58 -7.60
CA SER A 62 -6.34 -9.72 -8.95
C SER A 62 -6.05 -11.06 -9.63
N GLY A 63 -5.00 -11.77 -9.23
CA GLY A 63 -4.47 -12.93 -9.96
C GLY A 63 -5.09 -14.28 -9.60
N THR A 64 -5.80 -14.41 -8.47
CA THR A 64 -6.42 -15.68 -8.08
C THR A 64 -7.76 -15.88 -8.79
N ALA A 65 -7.73 -16.44 -10.00
CA ALA A 65 -8.90 -16.61 -10.86
C ALA A 65 -10.06 -17.43 -10.24
N SER A 66 -9.75 -18.33 -9.31
CA SER A 66 -10.74 -19.16 -8.62
C SER A 66 -11.47 -18.45 -7.48
N LEU A 67 -11.01 -17.27 -7.08
CA LEU A 67 -11.62 -16.48 -6.01
C LEU A 67 -12.23 -15.21 -6.58
N ARG A 68 -13.35 -14.78 -6.02
CA ARG A 68 -13.91 -13.44 -6.23
C ARG A 68 -13.10 -12.43 -5.43
N LYS A 69 -13.20 -11.14 -5.79
CA LYS A 69 -12.56 -10.05 -5.03
C LYS A 69 -12.93 -10.14 -3.54
N VAL A 70 -14.23 -10.23 -3.24
CA VAL A 70 -14.73 -10.29 -1.85
C VAL A 70 -14.17 -11.47 -1.05
N GLU A 71 -13.88 -12.60 -1.69
CA GLU A 71 -13.33 -13.78 -1.01
C GLU A 71 -11.87 -13.55 -0.61
N ARG A 72 -11.09 -12.87 -1.46
CA ARG A 72 -9.72 -12.47 -1.12
C ARG A 72 -9.68 -11.46 0.02
N GLU A 73 -10.60 -10.49 0.00
CA GLU A 73 -10.74 -9.51 1.09
C GLU A 73 -11.12 -10.20 2.41
N LEU A 74 -12.01 -11.20 2.39
CA LEU A 74 -12.38 -11.95 3.59
C LEU A 74 -11.21 -12.76 4.15
N ILE A 75 -10.38 -13.36 3.28
CA ILE A 75 -9.14 -14.03 3.70
C ILE A 75 -8.21 -13.01 4.37
N ALA A 76 -7.97 -11.85 3.75
CA ALA A 76 -7.14 -10.80 4.32
C ALA A 76 -7.68 -10.34 5.68
N PHE A 77 -9.00 -10.13 5.80
CA PHE A 77 -9.65 -9.73 7.04
C PHE A 77 -9.47 -10.77 8.16
N VAL A 78 -9.74 -12.04 7.89
CA VAL A 78 -9.56 -13.11 8.90
C VAL A 78 -8.09 -13.22 9.31
N VAL A 79 -7.15 -13.18 8.36
CA VAL A 79 -5.71 -13.21 8.67
C VAL A 79 -5.30 -12.03 9.55
N SER A 80 -5.82 -10.83 9.28
CA SER A 80 -5.55 -9.64 10.11
C SER A 80 -6.13 -9.79 11.52
N LEU A 81 -7.34 -10.33 11.66
CA LEU A 81 -7.95 -10.62 12.97
C LEU A 81 -7.12 -11.63 13.78
N GLU A 82 -6.74 -12.76 13.17
CA GLU A 82 -5.94 -13.79 13.84
C GLU A 82 -4.57 -13.27 14.29
N ASN A 83 -4.00 -12.30 13.55
CA ASN A 83 -2.73 -11.66 13.88
C ASN A 83 -2.86 -10.40 14.75
N ASN A 84 -4.07 -10.02 15.18
CA ASN A 84 -4.33 -8.76 15.89
C ASN A 84 -3.76 -7.52 15.16
N CYS A 85 -3.83 -7.52 13.82
CA CYS A 85 -3.37 -6.40 13.00
C CYS A 85 -4.48 -5.34 12.91
N HIS A 86 -4.29 -4.20 13.58
CA HIS A 86 -5.32 -3.16 13.69
C HIS A 86 -5.44 -2.24 12.47
N TYR A 87 -4.33 -2.01 11.76
CA TYR A 87 -4.31 -1.19 10.55
C TYR A 87 -5.23 -1.81 9.49
#